data_AF-A0A0H5CWR9-F1
#
_entry.id   AF-A0A0H5CWR9-F1
#
_cell.length_a   1.000
_cell.length_b   1.000
_cell.length_c   1.000
_cell.angle_alpha   90.00
_cell.angle_beta   90.00
_cell.angle_gamma   90.00
#
_symmetry.space_group_name_H-M   'P 1'
#
loop_
_entity.id
_entity.type
_entity.pdbx_description
1 polymer ?
#
loop_
_entity_poly.entity_id
_entity_poly.type
_entity_poly.pdbx_seq_one_letter_code
_entity_poly.pdbx_strand_id
1 'polypeptide(L)'
;MTADLLAAAFATEPGMTWLCGSRKAPWFAATIRLPGVRTITEPGAAALVTGPGTPGTLAQLAWTGRVLLGCGPRAVRRTLTYLAATEALKPAGASTLEFIGVRPESRGHGVARRIIDGIAGPVFLTTADPTNVALYHRLGFAVTAELPVGPLTVTAMLRRG
;
A
#
# COMPACT_ATOMS: atom_id res chain seq x y z
N MET A 1 -10.33 -2.03 -13.61
CA MET A 1 -9.06 -2.60 -14.09
C MET A 1 -7.94 -2.52 -13.05
N THR A 2 -7.45 -1.35 -12.65
CA THR A 2 -6.36 -1.23 -11.65
C THR A 2 -6.75 -1.78 -10.27
N ALA A 3 -7.93 -1.40 -9.77
CA ALA A 3 -8.42 -1.89 -8.49
C ALA A 3 -8.56 -3.43 -8.46
N ASP A 4 -9.02 -4.02 -9.57
CA ASP A 4 -9.18 -5.47 -9.70
C ASP A 4 -7.84 -6.18 -9.80
N LEU A 5 -6.87 -5.60 -10.51
CA LEU A 5 -5.50 -6.10 -10.58
C LEU A 5 -4.86 -6.12 -9.19
N LEU A 6 -4.95 -5.02 -8.45
CA LEU A 6 -4.42 -4.94 -7.08
C LEU A 6 -5.17 -5.91 -6.15
N ALA A 7 -6.50 -6.00 -6.25
CA ALA A 7 -7.28 -6.96 -5.47
C ALA A 7 -6.84 -8.41 -5.71
N ALA A 8 -6.56 -8.78 -6.96
CA ALA A 8 -6.04 -10.10 -7.33
C ALA A 8 -4.60 -10.31 -6.84
N ALA A 9 -3.72 -9.32 -7.01
CA ALA A 9 -2.34 -9.41 -6.57
C ALA A 9 -2.19 -9.56 -5.05
N PHE A 10 -3.11 -8.94 -4.29
CA PHE A 10 -3.17 -8.99 -2.83
C PHE A 10 -4.19 -10.00 -2.31
N ALA A 11 -4.66 -10.95 -3.14
CA ALA A 11 -5.75 -11.86 -2.78
C ALA A 11 -5.50 -12.61 -1.46
N THR A 12 -4.27 -13.07 -1.26
CA THR A 12 -3.81 -13.83 -0.09
C THR A 12 -2.94 -13.03 0.87
N GLU A 13 -2.74 -11.72 0.62
CA GLU A 13 -1.85 -10.91 1.46
C GLU A 13 -2.48 -10.69 2.85
N PRO A 14 -1.75 -10.93 3.95
CA PRO A 14 -2.31 -10.88 5.31
C PRO A 14 -2.92 -9.53 5.68
N GLY A 15 -2.24 -8.42 5.38
CA GLY A 15 -2.66 -7.07 5.70
C GLY A 15 -4.01 -6.73 5.07
N MET A 16 -4.13 -6.88 3.74
CA MET A 16 -5.36 -6.61 3.00
C MET A 16 -6.49 -7.55 3.38
N THR A 17 -6.18 -8.82 3.68
CA THR A 17 -7.17 -9.79 4.18
C THR A 17 -7.69 -9.38 5.55
N TRP A 18 -6.84 -8.90 6.45
CA TRP A 18 -7.27 -8.35 7.72
C TRP A 18 -8.07 -7.06 7.54
N LEU A 19 -7.62 -6.11 6.72
CA LEU A 19 -8.28 -4.83 6.52
C LEU A 19 -9.70 -4.98 5.95
N CYS A 20 -9.87 -5.70 4.84
CA CYS A 20 -11.13 -5.70 4.09
C CYS A 20 -11.61 -7.10 3.65
N GLY A 21 -10.94 -8.18 4.05
CA GLY A 21 -11.36 -9.55 3.74
C GLY A 21 -11.42 -9.82 2.24
N SER A 22 -12.59 -10.22 1.73
CA SER A 22 -12.84 -10.41 0.30
C SER A 22 -13.17 -9.12 -0.45
N ARG A 23 -13.41 -8.00 0.24
CA ARG A 23 -13.81 -6.71 -0.34
C ARG A 23 -12.60 -5.85 -0.74
N LYS A 24 -11.55 -6.46 -1.30
CA LYS A 24 -10.31 -5.76 -1.69
C LYS A 24 -10.51 -4.79 -2.86
N ALA A 25 -11.27 -5.20 -3.88
CA ALA A 25 -11.54 -4.36 -5.05
C ALA A 25 -12.23 -3.02 -4.72
N PRO A 26 -13.34 -2.97 -3.96
CA PRO A 26 -13.95 -1.70 -3.57
C PRO A 26 -13.05 -0.87 -2.64
N TRP A 27 -12.23 -1.50 -1.79
CA TRP A 27 -11.24 -0.79 -0.97
C TRP A 27 -10.20 -0.08 -1.85
N PHE A 28 -9.58 -0.80 -2.80
CA PHE A 28 -8.63 -0.20 -3.74
C PHE A 28 -9.29 0.88 -4.60
N ALA A 29 -10.52 0.67 -5.05
CA ALA A 29 -11.26 1.66 -5.83
C ALA A 29 -11.57 2.95 -5.03
N ALA A 30 -11.70 2.87 -3.70
CA ALA A 30 -11.81 4.05 -2.85
C ALA A 30 -10.45 4.76 -2.72
N THR A 31 -9.37 4.00 -2.47
CA THR A 31 -8.01 4.52 -2.26
C THR A 31 -7.42 5.17 -3.51
N ILE A 32 -7.64 4.60 -4.70
CA ILE A 32 -7.21 5.20 -5.99
C ILE A 32 -7.81 6.61 -6.20
N ARG A 33 -8.99 6.88 -5.62
CA ARG A 33 -9.68 8.18 -5.73
C ARG A 33 -9.26 9.19 -4.66
N LEU A 34 -8.31 8.84 -3.78
CA LEU A 34 -7.77 9.81 -2.81
C LEU A 34 -6.84 10.80 -3.54
N PRO A 35 -7.06 12.11 -3.39
CA PRO A 35 -6.09 13.11 -3.82
C PRO A 35 -4.72 12.85 -3.20
N GLY A 36 -3.67 13.00 -4.02
CA GLY A 36 -2.29 12.72 -3.61
C GLY A 36 -1.82 11.29 -3.88
N VAL A 37 -2.75 10.35 -4.11
CA VAL A 37 -2.41 8.99 -4.56
C VAL A 37 -2.21 9.02 -6.07
N ARG A 38 -0.99 8.70 -6.51
CA ARG A 38 -0.66 8.50 -7.91
C ARG A 38 -0.73 7.01 -8.24
N THR A 39 -1.39 6.68 -9.34
CA THR A 39 -1.39 5.32 -9.88
C THR A 39 -0.34 5.23 -10.99
N ILE A 40 0.61 4.32 -10.85
CA ILE A 40 1.59 3.98 -11.88
C ILE A 40 1.18 2.62 -12.46
N THR A 41 1.08 2.52 -13.78
CA THR A 41 0.69 1.29 -14.46
C THR A 41 1.73 0.84 -15.46
N GLU A 42 2.04 -0.44 -15.45
CA GLU A 42 2.87 -1.14 -16.44
C GLU A 42 2.06 -2.33 -16.99
N PRO A 43 2.40 -2.89 -18.16
CA PRO A 43 1.77 -4.12 -18.62
C PRO A 43 1.83 -5.22 -17.54
N GLY A 44 0.67 -5.61 -17.02
CA GLY A 44 0.54 -6.63 -15.98
C GLY A 44 0.88 -6.18 -14.55
N ALA A 45 1.11 -4.89 -14.28
CA ALA A 45 1.36 -4.38 -12.93
C ALA A 45 0.74 -3.01 -12.67
N ALA A 46 0.51 -2.72 -11.40
CA ALA A 46 0.13 -1.40 -10.94
C ALA A 46 0.74 -1.10 -9.57
N ALA A 47 1.03 0.16 -9.32
CA ALA A 47 1.42 0.66 -8.01
C ALA A 47 0.63 1.91 -7.63
N LEU A 48 0.39 2.07 -6.33
CA LEU A 48 -0.16 3.27 -5.72
C LEU A 48 0.96 3.94 -4.91
N VAL A 49 1.23 5.20 -5.21
CA VAL A 49 2.29 5.99 -4.58
C VAL A 49 1.72 7.29 -4.08
N THR A 50 1.88 7.57 -2.79
CA THR A 50 1.51 8.85 -2.18
C THR A 50 2.76 9.71 -2.03
N GLY A 51 2.67 10.99 -2.38
CA GLY A 51 3.76 11.94 -2.12
C GLY A 51 3.97 12.24 -0.63
N PRO A 52 4.91 13.13 -0.30
CA PRO A 52 4.99 13.69 1.05
C PRO A 52 3.71 14.50 1.35
N GLY A 53 3.21 14.39 2.58
CA GLY A 53 1.99 15.05 3.03
C GLY A 53 0.81 14.09 3.24
N THR A 54 -0.27 14.64 3.81
CA THR A 54 -1.48 13.92 4.17
C THR A 54 -2.67 14.40 3.34
N PRO A 55 -3.60 13.53 2.91
CA PRO A 55 -4.84 13.97 2.27
C PRO A 55 -5.62 14.94 3.17
N GLY A 56 -6.29 15.94 2.59
CA GLY A 56 -7.15 16.86 3.35
C GLY A 56 -8.38 16.19 3.96
N THR A 57 -8.96 16.78 5.01
CA THR A 57 -10.08 16.20 5.78
C THR A 57 -11.28 15.79 4.92
N LEU A 58 -11.69 16.61 3.96
CA LEU A 58 -12.81 16.29 3.05
C LEU A 58 -12.52 15.04 2.20
N ALA A 59 -11.29 14.86 1.75
CA ALA A 59 -10.88 13.68 1.01
C ALA A 59 -10.89 12.43 1.88
N GLN A 60 -10.43 12.55 3.12
CA GLN A 60 -10.47 11.45 4.09
C GLN A 60 -11.91 11.03 4.42
N LEU A 61 -12.84 11.99 4.57
CA LEU A 61 -14.26 11.71 4.78
C LEU A 61 -14.90 11.03 3.56
N ALA A 62 -14.60 11.53 2.35
CA ALA A 62 -15.09 10.93 1.11
C ALA A 62 -14.58 9.49 0.94
N TRP A 63 -13.30 9.24 1.24
CA TRP A 63 -12.75 7.89 1.24
C TRP A 63 -13.41 7.00 2.30
N THR A 64 -13.61 7.52 3.51
CA THR A 64 -14.27 6.80 4.62
C THR A 64 -15.67 6.37 4.21
N GLY A 65 -16.45 7.26 3.60
CA GLY A 65 -17.79 6.94 3.09
C GLY A 65 -17.77 5.84 2.03
N ARG A 66 -16.82 5.88 1.08
CA ARG A 66 -16.68 4.83 0.04
C ARG A 66 -16.28 3.48 0.63
N VAL A 67 -15.36 3.46 1.58
CA VAL A 67 -14.94 2.20 2.24
C VAL A 67 -16.07 1.68 3.12
N LEU A 68 -16.80 2.54 3.83
CA LEU A 68 -17.96 2.15 4.61
C LEU A 68 -19.01 1.46 3.73
N LEU A 69 -19.36 2.07 2.59
CA LEU A 69 -20.34 1.52 1.65
C LEU A 69 -19.86 0.23 0.95
N GLY A 70 -18.58 0.16 0.56
CA GLY A 70 -18.06 -0.96 -0.22
C GLY A 70 -17.53 -2.14 0.61
N CYS A 71 -17.08 -1.88 1.84
CA CYS A 71 -16.34 -2.83 2.68
C CYS A 71 -16.92 -2.98 4.09
N GLY A 72 -17.77 -2.04 4.53
CA GLY A 72 -18.38 -2.03 5.86
C GLY A 72 -17.55 -1.34 6.94
N PRO A 73 -18.14 -1.10 8.12
CA PRO A 73 -17.54 -0.28 9.18
C PRO A 73 -16.30 -0.92 9.81
N ARG A 74 -16.21 -2.26 9.82
CA ARG A 74 -15.02 -2.97 10.32
C ARG A 74 -13.78 -2.66 9.49
N ALA A 75 -13.92 -2.52 8.18
CA ALA A 75 -12.81 -2.19 7.30
C ALA A 75 -12.31 -0.76 7.54
N VAL A 76 -13.22 0.20 7.69
CA VAL A 76 -12.88 1.58 8.08
C VAL A 76 -12.09 1.58 9.39
N ARG A 77 -12.62 0.95 10.45
CA ARG A 77 -11.95 0.90 11.75
C ARG A 77 -10.55 0.31 11.65
N ARG A 78 -10.40 -0.83 10.97
CA ARG A 78 -9.11 -1.51 10.82
C ARG A 78 -8.10 -0.68 10.04
N THR A 79 -8.53 -0.02 8.96
CA THR A 79 -7.64 0.89 8.21
C THR A 79 -7.23 2.08 9.05
N LEU A 80 -8.14 2.71 9.81
CA LEU A 80 -7.78 3.81 10.70
C LEU A 80 -6.81 3.37 11.80
N THR A 81 -7.01 2.18 12.38
CA THR A 81 -6.07 1.59 13.35
C THR A 81 -4.70 1.35 12.71
N TYR A 82 -4.65 0.84 11.48
CA TYR A 82 -3.41 0.66 10.75
C TYR A 82 -2.67 1.98 10.54
N LEU A 83 -3.37 2.98 9.97
CA LEU A 83 -2.80 4.30 9.69
C LEU A 83 -2.30 4.98 10.98
N ALA A 84 -3.07 4.93 12.07
CA ALA A 84 -2.66 5.51 13.34
C ALA A 84 -1.36 4.90 13.89
N ALA A 85 -1.10 3.62 13.63
CA ALA A 85 0.12 2.95 14.04
C ALA A 85 1.30 3.24 13.11
N THR A 86 1.06 3.34 11.80
CA THR A 86 2.15 3.38 10.81
C THR A 86 2.54 4.78 10.35
N GLU A 87 1.66 5.78 10.45
CA GLU A 87 1.92 7.12 9.90
C GLU A 87 3.16 7.76 10.54
N ALA A 88 3.35 7.58 11.85
CA ALA A 88 4.50 8.11 12.59
C ALA A 88 5.85 7.49 12.16
N LEU A 89 5.82 6.34 11.47
CA LEU A 89 7.03 5.68 10.98
C LEU A 89 7.53 6.26 9.66
N LYS A 90 6.67 7.01 8.94
CA LYS A 90 7.00 7.61 7.65
C LYS A 90 8.05 8.72 7.84
N PRO A 91 9.24 8.59 7.24
CA PRO A 91 10.22 9.67 7.27
C PRO A 91 9.71 10.92 6.56
N ALA A 92 10.02 12.09 7.11
CA ALA A 92 9.70 13.37 6.48
C ALA A 92 10.29 13.46 5.06
N GLY A 93 9.49 13.91 4.10
CA GLY A 93 9.91 14.08 2.71
C GLY A 93 9.94 12.80 1.87
N ALA A 94 9.72 11.61 2.45
CA ALA A 94 9.65 10.37 1.69
C ALA A 94 8.30 10.20 0.97
N SER A 95 8.35 9.66 -0.25
CA SER A 95 7.16 9.13 -0.92
C SER A 95 6.79 7.79 -0.30
N THR A 96 5.50 7.48 -0.19
CA THR A 96 5.02 6.19 0.31
C THR A 96 4.62 5.31 -0.87
N LEU A 97 5.25 4.14 -1.01
CA LEU A 97 4.74 3.05 -1.85
C LEU A 97 3.64 2.33 -1.07
N GLU A 98 2.39 2.72 -1.29
CA GLU A 98 1.24 2.16 -0.60
C GLU A 98 1.01 0.71 -1.01
N PHE A 99 1.04 0.45 -2.32
CA PHE A 99 0.79 -0.86 -2.89
C PHE A 99 1.55 -1.03 -4.20
N ILE A 100 2.01 -2.26 -4.45
CA ILE A 100 2.50 -2.69 -5.76
C ILE A 100 2.03 -4.12 -6.02
N GLY A 101 1.27 -4.29 -7.10
CA GLY A 101 0.75 -5.58 -7.52
C GLY A 101 1.26 -5.94 -8.90
N VAL A 102 1.73 -7.18 -9.05
CA VAL A 102 2.17 -7.74 -10.33
C VAL A 102 1.39 -9.03 -10.58
N ARG A 103 0.76 -9.12 -11.75
CA ARG A 103 0.07 -10.33 -12.22
C ARG A 103 1.04 -11.51 -12.24
N PRO A 104 0.60 -12.74 -11.88
CA PRO A 104 1.47 -13.91 -11.84
C PRO A 104 2.30 -14.10 -13.13
N GLU A 105 1.68 -13.87 -14.29
CA GLU A 105 2.28 -14.06 -15.61
C GLU A 105 3.37 -13.02 -15.94
N SER A 106 3.39 -11.89 -15.22
CA SER A 106 4.35 -10.80 -15.41
C SER A 106 5.44 -10.76 -14.33
N ARG A 107 5.44 -11.69 -13.38
CA ARG A 107 6.48 -11.81 -12.34
C ARG A 107 7.82 -12.23 -12.96
N GLY A 108 8.92 -11.93 -12.29
CA GLY A 108 10.29 -12.26 -12.77
C GLY A 108 10.86 -11.30 -13.83
N HIS A 109 10.05 -10.45 -14.46
CA HIS A 109 10.48 -9.55 -15.54
C HIS A 109 10.96 -8.17 -15.06
N GLY A 110 11.28 -8.04 -13.77
CA GLY A 110 11.77 -6.77 -13.18
C GLY A 110 10.76 -5.62 -13.15
N VAL A 111 9.47 -5.85 -13.41
CA VAL A 111 8.44 -4.80 -13.51
C VAL A 111 8.35 -3.97 -12.21
N ALA A 112 8.33 -4.64 -11.06
CA ALA A 112 8.26 -3.95 -9.76
C ALA A 112 9.48 -3.05 -9.51
N ARG A 113 10.68 -3.52 -9.91
CA ARG A 113 11.92 -2.75 -9.81
C ARG A 113 11.85 -1.49 -10.67
N ARG A 114 11.40 -1.59 -11.93
CA ARG A 114 11.27 -0.43 -12.82
C ARG A 114 10.32 0.62 -12.24
N ILE A 115 9.17 0.21 -11.71
CA ILE A 115 8.23 1.13 -11.06
C ILE A 115 8.90 1.82 -9.88
N ILE A 116 9.56 1.07 -9.00
CA ILE A 116 10.23 1.59 -7.80
C ILE A 116 11.39 2.52 -8.14
N ASP A 117 12.19 2.19 -9.15
CA ASP A 117 13.30 3.01 -9.64
C ASP A 117 12.82 4.31 -10.32
N GLY A 118 11.58 4.33 -10.82
CA GLY A 118 10.94 5.55 -11.34
C GLY A 118 10.42 6.50 -10.26
N ILE A 119 10.41 6.10 -8.99
CA ILE A 119 9.99 6.98 -7.88
C ILE A 119 11.18 7.83 -7.45
N ALA A 120 11.06 9.15 -7.62
CA ALA A 120 12.11 10.08 -7.22
C ALA A 120 12.27 10.18 -5.69
N GLY A 121 13.53 10.23 -5.24
CA GLY A 121 13.89 10.45 -3.84
C GLY A 121 13.65 9.24 -2.93
N PRO A 122 13.61 9.45 -1.60
CA PRO A 122 13.42 8.36 -0.66
C PRO A 122 12.00 7.76 -0.76
N VAL A 123 11.94 6.43 -0.69
CA VAL A 123 10.71 5.65 -0.78
C VAL A 123 10.51 4.86 0.51
N PHE A 124 9.40 5.12 1.18
CA PHE A 124 8.94 4.42 2.36
C PHE A 124 7.86 3.41 2.00
N LEU A 125 7.83 2.27 2.69
CA LEU A 125 6.72 1.33 2.62
C LEU A 125 6.51 0.65 3.97
N THR A 126 5.34 0.04 4.12
CA THR A 126 5.06 -0.92 5.19
C THR A 126 4.55 -2.21 4.58
N THR A 127 4.87 -3.34 5.18
CA THR A 127 4.30 -4.64 4.78
C THR A 127 3.94 -5.47 6.00
N ALA A 128 2.83 -6.19 5.93
CA ALA A 128 2.41 -7.16 6.95
C ALA A 128 2.71 -8.61 6.53
N ASP A 129 3.36 -8.80 5.38
CA ASP A 129 3.76 -10.10 4.87
C ASP A 129 5.28 -10.26 5.07
N PRO A 130 5.74 -11.16 5.95
CA PRO A 130 7.17 -11.35 6.20
C PRO A 130 7.92 -11.82 4.95
N THR A 131 7.25 -12.47 3.99
CA THR A 131 7.88 -12.91 2.74
C THR A 131 8.28 -11.74 1.83
N ASN A 132 7.61 -10.59 1.97
CA ASN A 132 7.94 -9.38 1.22
C ASN A 132 9.22 -8.69 1.72
N VAL A 133 9.62 -8.89 2.98
CA VAL A 133 10.79 -8.21 3.57
C VAL A 133 12.07 -8.56 2.80
N ALA A 134 12.30 -9.84 2.54
CA ALA A 134 13.44 -10.30 1.74
C ALA A 134 13.38 -9.80 0.29
N LEU A 135 12.18 -9.64 -0.28
CA LEU A 135 12.00 -9.08 -1.61
C LEU A 135 12.38 -7.59 -1.64
N TYR A 136 11.90 -6.80 -0.70
CA TYR A 136 12.19 -5.36 -0.66
C TYR A 136 13.65 -5.08 -0.29
N HIS A 137 14.29 -5.92 0.52
CA HIS A 137 15.73 -5.86 0.73
C HIS A 137 16.52 -5.95 -0.58
N ARG A 138 16.18 -6.90 -1.46
CA ARG A 138 16.82 -7.01 -2.79
C ARG A 138 16.55 -5.79 -3.68
N LEU A 139 15.52 -5.01 -3.39
CA LEU A 139 15.18 -3.76 -4.08
C LEU A 139 15.80 -2.52 -3.40
N GLY A 140 16.70 -2.72 -2.43
CA GLY A 140 17.44 -1.64 -1.78
C GLY A 140 16.71 -0.97 -0.60
N PHE A 141 15.63 -1.57 -0.11
CA PHE A 141 15.00 -1.13 1.13
C PHE A 141 15.73 -1.70 2.35
N ALA A 142 15.80 -0.94 3.42
CA ALA A 142 16.24 -1.39 4.74
C ALA A 142 15.07 -1.31 5.73
N VAL A 143 14.97 -2.28 6.64
CA VAL A 143 14.01 -2.23 7.75
C VAL A 143 14.36 -1.06 8.66
N THR A 144 13.36 -0.27 9.02
CA THR A 144 13.50 0.87 9.95
C THR A 144 12.75 0.67 11.25
N ALA A 145 11.67 -0.11 11.25
CA ALA A 145 10.91 -0.46 12.44
C ALA A 145 10.06 -1.71 12.20
N GLU A 146 9.69 -2.38 13.29
CA GLU A 146 8.66 -3.42 13.31
C GLU A 146 7.72 -3.16 14.48
N LEU A 147 6.41 -3.32 14.26
CA LEU A 147 5.41 -3.09 15.29
C LEU A 147 4.18 -3.98 15.12
N PRO A 148 3.52 -4.36 16.23
CA PRO A 148 2.25 -5.06 16.16
C PRO A 148 1.11 -4.10 15.80
N VAL A 149 0.23 -4.51 14.88
CA VAL A 149 -0.98 -3.80 14.50
C VAL A 149 -2.14 -4.79 14.46
N GLY A 150 -2.91 -4.87 15.54
CA GLY A 150 -3.92 -5.91 15.69
C GLY A 150 -3.26 -7.30 15.67
N PRO A 151 -3.66 -8.23 14.77
CA PRO A 151 -3.03 -9.55 14.63
C PRO A 151 -1.80 -9.55 13.71
N LEU A 152 -1.40 -8.40 13.16
CA LEU A 152 -0.31 -8.30 12.19
C LEU A 152 0.99 -7.88 12.87
N THR A 153 2.11 -8.40 12.38
CA THR A 153 3.41 -7.74 12.53
C THR A 153 3.65 -6.92 11.28
N VAL A 154 3.77 -5.60 11.42
CA VAL A 154 4.03 -4.69 10.31
C VAL A 154 5.50 -4.31 10.32
N THR A 155 6.18 -4.53 9.20
CA THR A 155 7.57 -4.11 8.99
C THR A 155 7.58 -2.83 8.15
N ALA A 156 8.15 -1.77 8.69
CA ALA A 156 8.39 -0.51 8.00
C ALA A 156 9.77 -0.53 7.35
N MET A 157 9.86 -0.10 6.09
CA MET A 157 11.09 -0.13 5.32
C MET A 157 11.30 1.17 4.53
N LEU A 158 12.56 1.55 4.37
CA LEU A 158 12.97 2.76 3.66
C LEU A 158 14.07 2.45 2.65
N ARG A 159 13.92 2.99 1.44
CA ARG A 159 14.97 3.15 0.44
C ARG A 159 15.34 4.62 0.36
N ARG A 160 16.62 4.98 0.50
CA ARG A 160 17.06 6.39 0.62
C ARG A 160 17.24 7.14 -0.71
N GLY A 161 17.27 6.42 -1.84
CA GLY A 161 17.68 6.96 -3.13
C GLY A 161 19.08 6.49 -3.51
#